data_AF-A0AAU9XJ00-F1
#
_entry.id   AF-A0AAU9XJ00-F1
#
_cell.length_a   1.000
_cell.length_b   1.000
_cell.length_c   1.000
_cell.angle_alpha   90.00
_cell.angle_beta   90.00
_cell.angle_gamma   90.00
#
_symmetry.space_group_name_H-M   'P 1'
#
loop_
_entity.id
_entity.type
_entity.pdbx_description
1 polymer ?
#
loop_
_entity_poly.entity_id
_entity_poly.type
_entity_poly.pdbx_seq_one_letter_code
_entity_poly.pdbx_strand_id
1 'polypeptide(L)'
;MTTPGEARGGYGKYFTGGLHTLHASSTREEIEECYDKWADAYDKDLMSAGCVKHEPMVRVFDEAIKIAMPNKPKCQVRIMDMGSGTGLLGVELNKRGYTNVDALDVTQKMLDVSREKGVYTKFICAHLTEARTPGIEDGDYNAIISSGVVTAAYGHIRPPAFYEMMRVISDGGVIYFNVRTKEIPDFRPSMKELEDKGLWTLIKEEQVPHYNIEDPALPKSTTVFAFQVHHKELHVI
;
A
#
# COMPACT_ATOMS: atom_id res chain seq x y z
N MET A 1 -11.69 24.78 -2.20
CA MET A 1 -12.85 23.95 -2.57
C MET A 1 -12.58 23.40 -3.95
N THR A 2 -12.11 22.16 -4.06
CA THR A 2 -11.98 21.48 -5.35
C THR A 2 -13.37 20.97 -5.76
N THR A 3 -13.80 21.34 -6.95
CA THR A 3 -15.09 20.93 -7.53
C THR A 3 -15.13 19.40 -7.66
N PRO A 4 -16.23 18.71 -7.26
CA PRO A 4 -16.35 17.25 -7.31
C PRO A 4 -16.30 16.58 -8.71
N GLY A 5 -16.01 17.35 -9.76
CA GLY A 5 -16.12 16.92 -11.16
C GLY A 5 -14.80 16.77 -11.93
N GLU A 6 -13.71 17.44 -11.54
CA GLU A 6 -12.49 17.50 -12.38
C GLU A 6 -11.64 16.21 -12.33
N ALA A 7 -11.84 15.36 -11.31
CA ALA A 7 -11.18 14.06 -11.24
C ALA A 7 -11.80 12.99 -12.16
N ARG A 8 -12.95 13.27 -12.80
CA ARG A 8 -13.78 12.24 -13.47
C ARG A 8 -13.38 11.96 -14.93
N GLY A 9 -12.61 12.83 -15.58
CA GLY A 9 -12.42 12.78 -17.04
C GLY A 9 -11.28 11.89 -17.58
N GLY A 10 -10.17 11.73 -16.83
CA GLY A 10 -9.00 11.05 -17.40
C GLY A 10 -8.75 9.62 -16.92
N TYR A 11 -9.22 9.26 -15.73
CA TYR A 11 -9.06 7.89 -15.22
C TYR A 11 -9.93 6.90 -16.00
N GLY A 12 -11.16 7.28 -16.38
CA GLY A 12 -12.06 6.42 -17.17
C GLY A 12 -11.54 6.07 -18.57
N LYS A 13 -10.54 6.82 -19.08
CA LYS A 13 -9.87 6.51 -20.36
C LYS A 13 -9.02 5.23 -20.27
N TYR A 14 -8.45 4.94 -19.10
CA TYR A 14 -7.51 3.84 -18.92
C TYR A 14 -8.02 2.75 -17.99
N PHE A 15 -8.89 3.07 -17.04
CA PHE A 15 -9.30 2.14 -15.98
C PHE A 15 -10.75 1.69 -16.18
N THR A 16 -10.90 0.44 -16.59
CA THR A 16 -12.18 -0.18 -16.96
C THR A 16 -12.97 -0.72 -15.78
N GLY A 17 -12.33 -0.84 -14.61
CA GLY A 17 -12.90 -1.41 -13.39
C GLY A 17 -13.98 -0.61 -12.68
N GLY A 18 -14.33 0.58 -13.17
CA GLY A 18 -15.28 1.45 -12.47
C GLY A 18 -14.69 2.24 -11.31
N LEU A 19 -13.36 2.39 -11.21
CA LEU A 19 -12.71 3.19 -10.15
C LEU A 19 -13.28 4.62 -10.03
N HIS A 20 -13.78 5.17 -11.14
CA HIS A 20 -14.42 6.49 -11.18
C HIS A 20 -15.79 6.56 -10.49
N THR A 21 -16.39 5.41 -10.14
CA THR A 21 -17.67 5.31 -9.41
C THR A 21 -17.46 5.25 -7.90
N LEU A 22 -16.26 4.91 -7.43
CA LEU A 22 -15.94 4.88 -6.00
C LEU A 22 -15.73 6.30 -5.46
N HIS A 23 -16.13 6.50 -4.21
CA HIS A 23 -15.97 7.76 -3.47
C HIS A 23 -15.70 7.51 -2.00
N ALA A 24 -15.38 8.56 -1.24
CA ALA A 24 -15.01 8.44 0.17
C ALA A 24 -16.05 7.68 1.02
N SER A 25 -17.35 7.77 0.70
CA SER A 25 -18.43 7.09 1.41
C SER A 25 -18.87 5.77 0.78
N SER A 26 -18.07 5.19 -0.13
CA SER A 26 -18.41 3.89 -0.72
C SER A 26 -18.38 2.80 0.34
N THR A 27 -19.31 1.87 0.23
CA THR A 27 -19.43 0.70 1.09
C THR A 27 -18.32 -0.31 0.80
N ARG A 28 -18.12 -1.26 1.71
CA ARG A 28 -17.13 -2.32 1.52
C ARG A 28 -17.47 -3.18 0.30
N GLU A 29 -18.75 -3.46 0.13
CA GLU A 29 -19.31 -4.24 -0.96
C GLU A 29 -19.10 -3.54 -2.32
N GLU A 30 -19.30 -2.22 -2.41
CA GLU A 30 -19.03 -1.46 -3.63
C GLU A 30 -17.54 -1.48 -4.02
N ILE A 31 -16.65 -1.38 -3.03
CA ILE A 31 -15.20 -1.46 -3.24
C ILE A 31 -14.82 -2.86 -3.73
N GLU A 32 -15.31 -3.92 -3.06
CA GLU A 32 -15.10 -5.30 -3.47
C GLU A 32 -15.59 -5.56 -4.90
N GLU A 33 -16.83 -5.18 -5.23
CA GLU A 33 -17.40 -5.36 -6.55
C GLU A 33 -16.59 -4.64 -7.65
N CYS A 34 -16.10 -3.43 -7.36
CA CYS A 34 -15.26 -2.67 -8.28
C CYS A 34 -13.97 -3.45 -8.61
N TYR A 35 -13.28 -3.95 -7.58
CA TYR A 35 -12.01 -4.64 -7.76
C TYR A 35 -12.17 -6.07 -8.33
N ASP A 36 -13.22 -6.78 -7.96
CA ASP A 36 -13.54 -8.09 -8.54
C ASP A 36 -13.79 -7.99 -10.06
N LYS A 37 -14.58 -7.01 -10.49
CA LYS A 37 -14.82 -6.73 -11.92
C LYS A 37 -13.54 -6.30 -12.65
N TRP A 38 -12.61 -5.63 -11.96
CA TRP A 38 -11.41 -5.07 -12.57
C TRP A 38 -10.23 -6.05 -12.66
N ALA A 39 -10.19 -7.08 -11.82
CA ALA A 39 -9.01 -7.94 -11.63
C ALA A 39 -8.36 -8.42 -12.93
N ASP A 40 -9.15 -8.93 -13.89
CA ASP A 40 -8.63 -9.50 -15.15
C ASP A 40 -8.02 -8.45 -16.09
N ALA A 41 -8.43 -7.18 -15.97
CA ALA A 41 -7.97 -6.06 -16.79
C ALA A 41 -6.95 -5.16 -16.09
N TYR A 42 -6.75 -5.32 -14.77
CA TYR A 42 -6.00 -4.39 -13.93
C TYR A 42 -4.57 -4.13 -14.44
N ASP A 43 -3.79 -5.19 -14.69
CA ASP A 43 -2.41 -5.08 -15.18
C ASP A 43 -2.35 -4.37 -16.54
N LYS A 44 -3.27 -4.72 -17.45
CA LYS A 44 -3.36 -4.15 -18.79
C LYS A 44 -3.72 -2.67 -18.75
N ASP A 45 -4.66 -2.30 -17.90
CA ASP A 45 -5.12 -0.92 -17.72
C ASP A 45 -4.00 -0.05 -17.13
N LEU A 46 -3.30 -0.54 -16.09
CA LEU A 46 -2.12 0.15 -15.54
C LEU A 46 -1.01 0.33 -16.58
N MET A 47 -0.73 -0.70 -17.37
CA MET A 47 0.26 -0.62 -18.45
C MET A 47 -0.16 0.38 -19.53
N SER A 48 -1.44 0.40 -19.90
CA SER A 48 -2.00 1.35 -20.88
C SER A 48 -1.96 2.79 -20.37
N ALA A 49 -2.05 2.99 -19.05
CA ALA A 49 -1.84 4.28 -18.38
C ALA A 49 -0.35 4.65 -18.20
N GLY A 50 0.59 3.79 -18.61
CA GLY A 50 2.02 4.00 -18.41
C GLY A 50 2.45 4.05 -16.95
N CYS A 51 1.82 3.22 -16.11
CA CYS A 51 2.16 3.11 -14.69
C CYS A 51 3.57 2.54 -14.51
N VAL A 52 4.45 3.29 -13.88
CA VAL A 52 5.87 2.93 -13.64
C VAL A 52 6.25 2.93 -12.17
N LYS A 53 5.29 3.13 -11.24
CA LYS A 53 5.59 3.34 -9.81
C LYS A 53 6.22 2.16 -9.08
N HIS A 54 5.95 0.92 -9.49
CA HIS A 54 6.26 -0.26 -8.68
C HIS A 54 7.76 -0.45 -8.44
N GLU A 55 8.60 -0.35 -9.49
CA GLU A 55 10.05 -0.50 -9.34
C GLU A 55 10.67 0.64 -8.51
N PRO A 56 10.39 1.94 -8.76
CA PRO A 56 10.88 3.02 -7.92
C PRO A 56 10.43 2.92 -6.46
N MET A 57 9.19 2.48 -6.22
CA MET A 57 8.72 2.22 -4.86
C MET A 57 9.55 1.13 -4.19
N VAL A 58 9.75 -0.01 -4.86
CA VAL A 58 10.54 -1.12 -4.31
C VAL A 58 12.03 -0.76 -4.15
N ARG A 59 12.56 0.17 -4.95
CA ARG A 59 13.87 0.79 -4.70
C ARG A 59 13.93 1.52 -3.36
N VAL A 60 13.00 2.43 -3.13
CA VAL A 60 12.98 3.24 -1.90
C VAL A 60 12.66 2.37 -0.67
N PHE A 61 11.80 1.36 -0.83
CA PHE A 61 11.58 0.34 0.19
C PHE A 61 12.88 -0.39 0.56
N ASP A 62 13.68 -0.82 -0.42
CA ASP A 62 14.96 -1.49 -0.16
C ASP A 62 15.95 -0.60 0.63
N GLU A 63 15.96 0.70 0.36
CA GLU A 63 16.74 1.67 1.15
C GLU A 63 16.23 1.78 2.58
N ALA A 64 14.90 1.86 2.78
CA ALA A 64 14.30 1.93 4.11
C ALA A 64 14.58 0.66 4.94
N ILE A 65 14.51 -0.53 4.34
CA ILE A 65 14.87 -1.80 5.00
C ILE A 65 16.33 -1.81 5.43
N LYS A 66 17.25 -1.30 4.58
CA LYS A 66 18.68 -1.18 4.95
C LYS A 66 18.92 -0.22 6.11
N ILE A 67 18.13 0.85 6.22
CA ILE A 67 18.20 1.79 7.35
C ILE A 67 17.71 1.12 8.64
N ALA A 68 16.53 0.50 8.61
CA ALA A 68 15.88 -0.05 9.79
C ALA A 68 16.50 -1.38 10.27
N MET A 69 16.93 -2.23 9.34
CA MET A 69 17.39 -3.60 9.59
C MET A 69 18.65 -3.95 8.76
N PRO A 70 19.78 -3.24 8.92
CA PRO A 70 20.95 -3.34 8.05
C PRO A 70 21.57 -4.74 7.97
N ASN A 71 21.43 -5.53 9.04
CA ASN A 71 22.03 -6.85 9.16
C ASN A 71 21.08 -7.99 8.76
N LYS A 72 19.82 -7.70 8.43
CA LYS A 72 18.83 -8.73 8.08
C LYS A 72 18.91 -9.06 6.58
N PRO A 73 19.23 -10.31 6.20
CA PRO A 73 19.19 -10.73 4.81
C PRO A 73 17.79 -10.53 4.20
N LYS A 74 17.70 -10.08 2.95
CA LYS A 74 16.42 -9.80 2.27
C LYS A 74 15.46 -10.99 2.24
N CYS A 75 15.98 -12.21 2.07
CA CYS A 75 15.19 -13.43 2.09
C CYS A 75 14.60 -13.77 3.47
N GLN A 76 15.11 -13.14 4.55
CA GLN A 76 14.62 -13.31 5.92
C GLN A 76 13.73 -12.15 6.37
N VAL A 77 13.58 -11.09 5.56
CA VAL A 77 12.63 -10.02 5.84
C VAL A 77 11.23 -10.54 5.51
N ARG A 78 10.42 -10.79 6.53
CA ARG A 78 9.02 -11.21 6.39
C ARG A 78 8.16 -9.98 6.06
N ILE A 79 7.57 -9.96 4.87
CA ILE A 79 6.85 -8.79 4.32
C ILE A 79 5.37 -9.11 4.16
N MET A 80 4.51 -8.16 4.54
CA MET A 80 3.09 -8.16 4.16
C MET A 80 2.86 -7.08 3.08
N ASP A 81 2.40 -7.51 1.90
CA ASP A 81 1.93 -6.63 0.84
C ASP A 81 0.42 -6.36 1.05
N MET A 82 0.12 -5.23 1.69
CA MET A 82 -1.25 -4.86 2.06
C MET A 82 -1.94 -4.09 0.92
N GLY A 83 -2.98 -4.70 0.35
CA GLY A 83 -3.57 -4.21 -0.89
C GLY A 83 -2.74 -4.64 -2.10
N SER A 84 -2.33 -5.91 -2.11
CA SER A 84 -1.43 -6.50 -3.11
C SER A 84 -1.98 -6.47 -4.55
N GLY A 85 -3.30 -6.35 -4.72
CA GLY A 85 -3.97 -6.40 -6.01
C GLY A 85 -3.58 -7.65 -6.80
N THR A 86 -3.23 -7.46 -8.07
CA THR A 86 -2.73 -8.51 -8.98
C THR A 86 -1.25 -8.86 -8.80
N GLY A 87 -0.57 -8.27 -7.80
CA GLY A 87 0.75 -8.71 -7.37
C GLY A 87 1.96 -8.00 -8.00
N LEU A 88 1.78 -6.84 -8.63
CA LEU A 88 2.86 -6.13 -9.33
C LEU A 88 4.00 -5.69 -8.40
N LEU A 89 3.71 -5.30 -7.15
CA LEU A 89 4.74 -5.02 -6.15
C LEU A 89 5.51 -6.29 -5.75
N GLY A 90 4.82 -7.41 -5.53
CA GLY A 90 5.44 -8.69 -5.22
C GLY A 90 6.45 -9.14 -6.28
N VAL A 91 6.15 -8.90 -7.56
CA VAL A 91 7.09 -9.18 -8.67
C VAL A 91 8.36 -8.33 -8.57
N GLU A 92 8.23 -7.03 -8.31
CA GLU A 92 9.39 -6.14 -8.15
C GLU A 92 10.19 -6.46 -6.87
N LEU A 93 9.52 -6.84 -5.78
CA LEU A 93 10.16 -7.31 -4.55
C LEU A 93 11.00 -8.57 -4.79
N ASN A 94 10.43 -9.54 -5.50
CA ASN A 94 11.10 -10.80 -5.84
C ASN A 94 12.37 -10.56 -6.66
N LYS A 95 12.31 -9.68 -7.67
CA LYS A 95 13.50 -9.27 -8.46
C LYS A 95 14.62 -8.67 -7.60
N ARG A 96 14.29 -8.05 -6.46
CA ARG A 96 15.26 -7.47 -5.52
C ARG A 96 15.76 -8.43 -4.43
N GLY A 97 15.29 -9.67 -4.42
CA GLY A 97 15.71 -10.73 -3.48
C GLY A 97 14.81 -10.89 -2.25
N TYR A 98 13.68 -10.18 -2.18
CA TYR A 98 12.67 -10.39 -1.14
C TYR A 98 11.75 -11.55 -1.54
N THR A 99 11.85 -12.66 -0.82
CA THR A 99 11.20 -13.93 -1.18
C THR A 99 10.23 -14.45 -0.12
N ASN A 100 10.14 -13.78 1.03
CA ASN A 100 9.21 -14.11 2.12
C ASN A 100 8.13 -13.03 2.21
N VAL A 101 7.20 -13.06 1.25
CA VAL A 101 6.18 -12.03 1.05
C VAL A 101 4.80 -12.66 1.07
N ASP A 102 3.93 -12.18 1.95
CA ASP A 102 2.51 -12.55 2.00
C ASP A 102 1.66 -11.46 1.35
N ALA A 103 0.56 -11.86 0.73
CA ALA A 103 -0.39 -10.98 0.06
C ALA A 103 -1.66 -10.81 0.90
N LEU A 104 -2.09 -9.57 1.09
CA LEU A 104 -3.43 -9.23 1.57
C LEU A 104 -4.13 -8.38 0.51
N ASP A 105 -5.37 -8.72 0.18
CA ASP A 105 -6.22 -7.89 -0.67
C ASP A 105 -7.69 -8.04 -0.27
N VAL A 106 -8.52 -7.10 -0.69
CA VAL A 106 -9.93 -7.04 -0.32
C VAL A 106 -10.77 -8.04 -1.12
N THR A 107 -10.30 -8.46 -2.30
CA THR A 107 -11.04 -9.42 -3.15
C THR A 107 -10.25 -10.70 -3.39
N GLN A 108 -10.96 -11.83 -3.36
CA GLN A 108 -10.37 -13.13 -3.67
C GLN A 108 -9.87 -13.20 -5.12
N LYS A 109 -10.57 -12.53 -6.04
CA LYS A 109 -10.21 -12.55 -7.46
C LYS A 109 -8.89 -11.82 -7.75
N MET A 110 -8.60 -10.71 -7.07
CA MET A 110 -7.27 -10.08 -7.13
C MET A 110 -6.17 -11.04 -6.66
N LEU A 111 -6.40 -11.73 -5.53
CA LEU A 111 -5.47 -12.72 -4.99
C LEU A 111 -5.29 -13.93 -5.91
N ASP A 112 -6.32 -14.33 -6.65
CA ASP A 112 -6.23 -15.44 -7.59
C ASP A 112 -5.36 -15.07 -8.79
N VAL A 113 -5.49 -13.85 -9.33
CA VAL A 113 -4.59 -13.33 -10.37
C VAL A 113 -3.15 -13.20 -9.85
N SER A 114 -2.97 -12.70 -8.62
CA SER A 114 -1.63 -12.53 -8.05
C SER A 114 -0.93 -13.86 -7.78
N ARG A 115 -1.68 -14.94 -7.52
CA ARG A 115 -1.16 -16.29 -7.35
C ARG A 115 -0.43 -16.81 -8.58
N GLU A 116 -0.87 -16.44 -9.78
CA GLU A 116 -0.23 -16.83 -11.04
C GLU A 116 1.20 -16.29 -11.18
N LYS A 117 1.54 -15.22 -10.46
CA LYS A 117 2.90 -14.64 -10.46
C LYS A 117 3.91 -15.50 -9.69
N GLY A 118 3.45 -16.35 -8.76
CA GLY A 118 4.31 -17.27 -7.99
C GLY A 118 5.29 -16.58 -7.03
N VAL A 119 5.01 -15.35 -6.60
CA VAL A 119 5.91 -14.53 -5.77
C VAL A 119 5.50 -14.40 -4.30
N TYR A 120 4.31 -14.89 -3.93
CA TYR A 120 3.76 -14.81 -2.58
C TYR A 120 3.72 -16.17 -1.87
N THR A 121 3.91 -16.17 -0.54
CA THR A 121 3.91 -17.37 0.31
C THR A 121 2.57 -17.66 0.97
N LYS A 122 1.73 -16.65 1.19
CA LYS A 122 0.37 -16.75 1.76
C LYS A 122 -0.54 -15.69 1.13
N PHE A 123 -1.83 -15.97 1.10
CA PHE A 123 -2.87 -15.07 0.58
C PHE A 123 -3.96 -14.87 1.64
N ILE A 124 -4.33 -13.62 1.92
CA ILE A 124 -5.32 -13.24 2.94
C ILE A 124 -6.36 -12.32 2.29
N CYS A 125 -7.60 -12.79 2.20
CA CYS A 125 -8.72 -11.98 1.69
C CYS A 125 -9.36 -11.22 2.86
N ALA A 126 -9.05 -9.93 3.00
CA ALA A 126 -9.57 -9.11 4.10
C ALA A 126 -9.51 -7.61 3.77
N HIS A 127 -10.42 -6.83 4.36
CA HIS A 127 -10.30 -5.37 4.41
C HIS A 127 -9.22 -4.97 5.40
N LEU A 128 -8.39 -4.01 5.02
CA LEU A 128 -7.50 -3.34 5.97
C LEU A 128 -8.23 -2.16 6.62
N THR A 129 -8.52 -2.31 7.90
CA THR A 129 -9.23 -1.33 8.73
C THR A 129 -8.54 -1.21 10.08
N GLU A 130 -9.11 -0.46 11.03
CA GLU A 130 -8.69 -0.47 12.43
C GLU A 130 -8.96 -1.80 13.15
N ALA A 131 -9.80 -2.68 12.59
CA ALA A 131 -10.10 -3.98 13.16
C ALA A 131 -8.96 -4.97 12.92
N ARG A 132 -8.78 -5.91 13.87
CA ARG A 132 -7.79 -6.98 13.79
C ARG A 132 -8.01 -7.82 12.53
N THR A 133 -6.97 -7.94 11.71
CA THR A 133 -6.96 -8.79 10.53
C THR A 133 -6.90 -10.25 10.96
N PRO A 134 -7.85 -11.10 10.53
CA PRO A 134 -7.86 -12.52 10.92
C PRO A 134 -6.61 -13.27 10.47
N GLY A 135 -6.07 -14.11 11.35
CA GLY A 135 -4.95 -15.00 11.01
C GLY A 135 -3.60 -14.29 10.86
N ILE A 136 -3.45 -13.09 11.42
CA ILE A 136 -2.19 -12.37 11.57
C ILE A 136 -1.94 -12.07 13.05
N GLU A 137 -0.84 -12.57 13.58
CA GLU A 137 -0.41 -12.33 14.96
C GLU A 137 0.30 -10.99 15.14
N ASP A 138 0.39 -10.56 16.39
CA ASP A 138 1.10 -9.33 16.76
C ASP A 138 2.59 -9.50 16.45
N GLY A 139 3.19 -8.52 15.76
CA GLY A 139 4.61 -8.55 15.44
C GLY A 139 5.08 -9.63 14.44
N ASP A 140 4.18 -10.26 13.68
CA ASP A 140 4.52 -11.35 12.76
C ASP A 140 5.35 -10.89 11.54
N TYR A 141 5.25 -9.61 11.14
CA TYR A 141 5.93 -9.08 9.95
C TYR A 141 7.06 -8.11 10.29
N ASN A 142 8.16 -8.16 9.54
CA ASN A 142 9.23 -7.17 9.68
C ASN A 142 8.98 -5.92 8.86
N ALA A 143 8.18 -6.02 7.80
CA ALA A 143 7.80 -4.88 7.01
C ALA A 143 6.41 -5.03 6.36
N ILE A 144 5.76 -3.88 6.16
CA ILE A 144 4.56 -3.72 5.35
C ILE A 144 4.97 -2.88 4.15
N ILE A 145 4.48 -3.28 2.98
CA ILE A 145 4.44 -2.45 1.79
C ILE A 145 2.98 -2.31 1.34
N SER A 146 2.60 -1.12 0.86
CA SER A 146 1.26 -0.89 0.32
C SER A 146 1.34 0.14 -0.82
N SER A 147 0.78 -0.19 -2.00
CA SER A 147 0.72 0.73 -3.14
C SER A 147 -0.69 0.97 -3.66
N GLY A 148 -1.08 2.23 -3.78
CA GLY A 148 -2.36 2.62 -4.40
C GLY A 148 -3.60 2.38 -3.54
N VAL A 149 -3.43 1.98 -2.27
CA VAL A 149 -4.54 1.65 -1.37
C VAL A 149 -4.67 2.65 -0.22
N VAL A 150 -3.62 3.40 0.13
CA VAL A 150 -3.72 4.53 1.08
C VAL A 150 -4.22 5.78 0.36
N THR A 151 -5.54 5.98 0.40
CA THR A 151 -6.19 7.09 -0.30
C THR A 151 -7.51 7.48 0.35
N ALA A 152 -7.69 8.79 0.55
CA ALA A 152 -8.92 9.34 1.14
C ALA A 152 -10.10 9.32 0.15
N ALA A 153 -9.84 9.26 -1.17
CA ALA A 153 -10.86 9.47 -2.18
C ALA A 153 -11.77 8.27 -2.45
N TYR A 154 -11.32 7.04 -2.20
CA TYR A 154 -12.03 5.82 -2.64
C TYR A 154 -12.45 4.90 -1.48
N GLY A 155 -12.34 5.37 -0.24
CA GLY A 155 -12.78 4.58 0.93
C GLY A 155 -11.90 3.36 1.25
N HIS A 156 -10.67 3.29 0.71
CA HIS A 156 -9.73 2.19 0.92
C HIS A 156 -9.12 2.22 2.34
N ILE A 157 -7.82 2.54 2.47
CA ILE A 157 -7.15 2.61 3.78
C ILE A 157 -7.21 4.05 4.31
N ARG A 158 -7.85 4.20 5.47
CA ARG A 158 -7.94 5.46 6.24
C ARG A 158 -6.94 5.46 7.38
N PRO A 159 -6.57 6.62 7.95
CA PRO A 159 -5.59 6.70 9.03
C PRO A 159 -5.78 5.75 10.23
N PRO A 160 -7.01 5.40 10.67
CA PRO A 160 -7.20 4.41 11.73
C PRO A 160 -6.59 3.02 11.46
N ALA A 161 -6.43 2.64 10.19
CA ALA A 161 -5.79 1.38 9.82
C ALA A 161 -4.28 1.34 10.16
N PHE A 162 -3.64 2.49 10.43
CA PHE A 162 -2.25 2.50 10.88
C PHE A 162 -2.07 1.77 12.21
N TYR A 163 -3.09 1.73 13.07
CA TYR A 163 -3.03 0.98 14.32
C TYR A 163 -2.93 -0.53 14.07
N GLU A 164 -3.71 -1.06 13.12
CA GLU A 164 -3.62 -2.47 12.73
C GLU A 164 -2.28 -2.77 12.03
N MET A 165 -1.81 -1.87 11.16
CA MET A 165 -0.47 -2.00 10.54
C MET A 165 0.63 -2.06 11.61
N MET A 166 0.57 -1.21 12.65
CA MET A 166 1.54 -1.22 13.74
C MET A 166 1.46 -2.51 14.56
N ARG A 167 0.25 -3.03 14.84
CA ARG A 167 0.08 -4.29 15.59
C ARG A 167 0.79 -5.46 14.91
N VAL A 168 0.65 -5.59 13.59
CA VAL A 168 1.19 -6.74 12.86
C VAL A 168 2.71 -6.63 12.59
N ILE A 169 3.28 -5.44 12.74
CA ILE A 169 4.71 -5.19 12.52
C ILE A 169 5.50 -5.45 13.80
N SER A 170 6.63 -6.15 13.68
CA SER A 170 7.58 -6.35 14.78
C SER A 170 8.21 -5.03 15.20
N ASP A 171 8.68 -4.95 16.45
CA ASP A 171 9.45 -3.79 16.91
C ASP A 171 10.68 -3.54 16.02
N GLY A 172 10.97 -2.27 15.73
CA GLY A 172 11.99 -1.86 14.78
C GLY A 172 11.69 -2.16 13.30
N GLY A 173 10.52 -2.72 12.99
CA GLY A 173 10.07 -3.02 11.62
C GLY A 173 9.61 -1.78 10.86
N VAL A 174 9.30 -1.95 9.56
CA VAL A 174 9.02 -0.83 8.64
C VAL A 174 7.58 -0.86 8.13
N ILE A 175 6.86 0.25 8.26
CA ILE A 175 5.61 0.49 7.53
C ILE A 175 5.93 1.41 6.35
N TYR A 176 5.69 0.92 5.13
CA TYR A 176 5.98 1.65 3.90
C TYR A 176 4.77 1.73 2.97
N PHE A 177 4.44 2.94 2.52
CA PHE A 177 3.30 3.15 1.61
C PHE A 177 3.46 4.42 0.78
N ASN A 178 2.72 4.50 -0.33
CA ASN A 178 2.59 5.75 -1.09
C ASN A 178 1.25 6.45 -0.81
N VAL A 179 1.27 7.78 -0.83
CA VAL A 179 0.08 8.64 -0.84
C VAL A 179 0.15 9.53 -2.07
N ARG A 180 -0.99 9.75 -2.72
CA ARG A 180 -1.07 10.73 -3.81
C ARG A 180 -0.72 12.10 -3.27
N THR A 181 0.13 12.86 -3.95
CA THR A 181 0.66 14.14 -3.42
C THR A 181 -0.44 15.12 -2.97
N LYS A 182 -1.57 15.16 -3.70
CA LYS A 182 -2.73 16.00 -3.34
C LYS A 182 -3.47 15.57 -2.06
N GLU A 183 -3.30 14.32 -1.62
CA GLU A 183 -3.97 13.72 -0.46
C GLU A 183 -3.07 13.71 0.78
N ILE A 184 -1.78 14.07 0.65
CA ILE A 184 -0.85 14.15 1.79
C ILE A 184 -1.42 14.98 2.95
N PRO A 185 -2.07 16.15 2.73
CA PRO A 185 -2.67 16.92 3.83
C PRO A 185 -3.72 16.14 4.64
N ASP A 186 -4.39 15.14 4.05
CA ASP A 186 -5.42 14.34 4.72
C ASP A 186 -4.79 13.27 5.64
N PHE A 187 -3.55 12.84 5.37
CA PHE A 187 -2.86 11.80 6.14
C PHE A 187 -1.78 12.36 7.08
N ARG A 188 -1.16 13.50 6.75
CA ARG A 188 -0.05 14.08 7.53
C ARG A 188 -0.39 14.30 9.01
N PRO A 189 -1.60 14.76 9.40
CA PRO A 189 -1.94 14.92 10.81
C PRO A 189 -1.85 13.61 11.59
N SER A 190 -2.41 12.52 11.08
CA SER A 190 -2.32 11.21 11.74
C SER A 190 -0.92 10.62 11.71
N MET A 191 -0.14 10.88 10.65
CA MET A 191 1.26 10.47 10.63
C MET A 191 2.05 11.15 11.75
N LYS A 192 1.87 12.47 11.88
CA LYS A 192 2.50 13.28 12.91
C LYS A 192 2.02 12.90 14.30
N GLU A 193 0.74 12.60 14.50
CA GLU A 193 0.22 12.13 15.79
C GLU A 193 0.94 10.87 16.28
N LEU A 194 1.16 9.91 15.39
CA LEU A 194 1.87 8.67 15.70
C LEU A 194 3.37 8.89 15.96
N GLU A 195 4.00 9.85 15.25
CA GLU A 195 5.38 10.29 15.53
C GLU A 195 5.49 11.02 16.87
N ASP A 196 4.59 11.94 17.18
CA ASP A 196 4.56 12.70 18.43
C ASP A 196 4.28 11.78 19.63
N LYS A 197 3.50 10.71 19.42
CA LYS A 197 3.32 9.63 20.39
C LYS A 197 4.55 8.73 20.50
N GLY A 198 5.56 8.85 19.63
CA GLY A 198 6.75 8.00 19.61
C GLY A 198 6.44 6.54 19.29
N LEU A 199 5.37 6.27 18.54
CA LEU A 199 4.99 4.92 18.10
C LEU A 199 5.70 4.52 16.81
N TRP A 200 6.18 5.51 16.05
CA TRP A 200 7.05 5.30 14.90
C TRP A 200 7.90 6.53 14.64
N THR A 201 8.82 6.44 13.68
CA THR A 201 9.66 7.56 13.22
C THR A 201 9.75 7.54 11.70
N LEU A 202 9.54 8.68 11.04
CA LEU A 202 9.78 8.82 9.61
C LEU A 202 11.28 8.64 9.30
N ILE A 203 11.63 7.59 8.55
CA ILE A 203 13.02 7.31 8.14
C ILE A 203 13.27 7.63 6.67
N LYS A 204 12.22 7.74 5.85
CA LYS A 204 12.32 8.09 4.44
C LYS A 204 11.01 8.74 3.95
N GLU A 205 11.14 9.86 3.26
CA GLU A 205 10.08 10.49 2.47
C GLU A 205 10.69 10.81 1.11
N GLU A 206 10.10 10.30 0.02
CA GLU A 206 10.63 10.50 -1.32
C GLU A 206 9.52 10.60 -2.35
N GLN A 207 9.68 11.47 -3.35
CA GLN A 207 8.80 11.50 -4.51
C GLN A 207 9.34 10.56 -5.59
N VAL A 208 8.50 9.64 -6.05
CA VAL A 208 8.85 8.67 -7.09
C VAL A 208 7.96 8.81 -8.34
N PRO A 209 8.44 8.42 -9.54
CA PRO A 209 7.62 8.40 -10.74
C PRO A 209 6.35 7.57 -10.56
N HIS A 210 5.22 8.03 -11.13
CA HIS A 210 3.95 7.31 -11.08
C HIS A 210 3.47 6.91 -12.47
N TYR A 211 3.09 7.86 -13.31
CA TYR A 211 2.74 7.61 -14.71
C TYR A 211 3.71 8.34 -15.65
N ASN A 212 4.16 7.67 -16.70
CA ASN A 212 5.13 8.23 -17.65
C ASN A 212 4.52 8.81 -18.93
N ILE A 213 3.21 8.62 -19.16
CA ILE A 213 2.52 9.20 -20.32
C ILE A 213 2.17 10.68 -20.12
N GLU A 214 2.11 11.44 -21.20
CA GLU A 214 1.70 12.84 -21.20
C GLU A 214 0.17 12.97 -21.19
N ASP A 215 -0.44 12.77 -20.01
CA ASP A 215 -1.86 12.99 -19.76
C ASP A 215 -2.05 13.84 -18.49
N PRO A 216 -2.61 15.07 -18.58
CA PRO A 216 -2.74 15.97 -17.44
C PRO A 216 -3.65 15.44 -16.33
N ALA A 217 -4.48 14.43 -16.61
CA ALA A 217 -5.31 13.82 -15.60
C ALA A 217 -4.57 12.77 -14.74
N LEU A 218 -3.40 12.31 -15.18
CA LEU A 218 -2.60 11.33 -14.46
C LEU A 218 -1.41 12.03 -13.76
N PRO A 219 -1.21 11.83 -12.45
CA PRO A 219 -0.08 12.43 -11.75
C PRO A 219 1.24 11.81 -12.23
N LYS A 220 2.23 12.65 -12.51
CA LYS A 220 3.58 12.19 -12.91
C LYS A 220 4.33 11.49 -11.79
N SER A 221 3.95 11.75 -10.55
CA SER A 221 4.64 11.26 -9.37
C SER A 221 3.69 10.99 -8.21
N THR A 222 4.18 10.17 -7.28
CA THR A 222 3.55 9.92 -5.98
C THR A 222 4.60 10.04 -4.89
N THR A 223 4.19 10.38 -3.67
CA THR A 223 5.11 10.42 -2.54
C THR A 223 5.03 9.11 -1.77
N VAL A 224 6.18 8.56 -1.42
CA VAL A 224 6.32 7.37 -0.57
C VAL A 224 6.84 7.78 0.80
N PHE A 225 6.40 7.05 1.81
CA PHE A 225 6.78 7.25 3.20
C PHE A 225 7.23 5.90 3.77
N ALA A 226 8.31 5.91 4.53
CA ALA A 226 8.77 4.79 5.32
C ALA A 226 8.86 5.21 6.79
N PHE A 227 8.14 4.52 7.66
CA PHE A 227 8.18 4.72 9.10
C PHE A 227 8.78 3.49 9.77
N GLN A 228 9.72 3.68 10.68
CA GLN A 228 10.19 2.61 11.56
C GLN A 228 9.32 2.58 12.81
N VAL A 229 8.74 1.43 13.14
CA VAL A 229 7.81 1.24 14.27
C VAL A 229 8.58 1.01 15.56
N HIS A 230 8.07 1.59 16.65
CA HIS A 230 8.58 1.43 18.01
C HIS A 230 7.44 0.99 18.92
N HIS A 231 7.42 -0.29 19.30
CA HIS A 231 6.52 -0.77 20.34
C HIS A 231 7.04 -0.29 21.67
N LYS A 232 6.29 0.61 22.31
CA LYS A 232 6.60 0.99 23.68
C LYS A 232 6.41 -0.22 24.57
N GLU A 233 7.48 -0.69 25.19
CA GLU A 233 7.34 -1.50 26.40
C GLU A 233 6.54 -0.66 27.40
N LEU A 234 5.33 -1.11 27.74
CA LEU A 234 4.65 -0.67 28.95
C LEU A 234 5.57 -1.04 30.10
N HIS A 235 6.43 -0.10 30.50
CA HIS A 235 7.09 -0.16 31.79
C HIS A 235 5.95 -0.09 32.80
N VAL A 236 5.57 -1.26 33.32
CA VAL A 236 4.72 -1.37 34.49
C VAL A 236 5.52 -0.71 35.61
N ILE A 237 5.15 0.53 35.95
CA ILE A 237 5.61 1.22 37.16
C ILE A 237 4.80 0.69 38.34
#